data_AF-A0A967KE13-F1
#
_entry.id   AF-A0A967KE13-F1
#
_cell.length_a   1.000
_cell.length_b   1.000
_cell.length_c   1.000
_cell.angle_alpha   90.00
_cell.angle_beta   90.00
_cell.angle_gamma   90.00
#
_symmetry.space_group_name_H-M   'P 1'
#
loop_
_entity.id
_entity.type
_entity.pdbx_description
1 polymer ?
#
loop_
_entity_poly.entity_id
_entity_poly.type
_entity_poly.pdbx_seq_one_letter_code
_entity_poly.pdbx_strand_id
1 'polypeptide(L)'
;MRSKSSPSILLAYPSAFYAAGWGTRLELKSSQLLLASYLAQYYPVEFADFEISIGAPNSPSQVRRFQRKVKKYLAESDFDILALSCWASLSYTATLRVARTCRELYPDKPIIVGGYHATA
;
A
#
# COMPACT_ATOMS: atom_id res chain seq x y z
N MET A 1 -13.18 -15.04 26.76
CA MET A 1 -13.40 -14.13 25.61
C MET A 1 -12.30 -13.09 25.63
N ARG A 2 -11.37 -13.07 24.67
CA ARG A 2 -10.37 -12.00 24.59
C ARG A 2 -11.13 -10.68 24.35
N SER A 3 -10.93 -9.70 25.23
CA SER A 3 -11.23 -8.29 24.94
C SER A 3 -10.68 -7.98 23.54
N LYS A 4 -11.52 -7.57 22.59
CA LYS A 4 -11.07 -7.31 21.22
C LYS A 4 -10.16 -6.07 21.28
N SER A 5 -8.85 -6.29 21.23
CA SER A 5 -7.88 -5.26 20.89
C SER A 5 -8.31 -4.57 19.59
N SER A 6 -8.14 -3.25 19.51
CA SER A 6 -8.40 -2.50 18.28
C SER A 6 -7.67 -3.14 17.09
N PRO A 7 -8.31 -3.22 15.90
CA PRO A 7 -7.69 -3.83 14.73
C PRO A 7 -6.45 -3.06 14.31
N SER A 8 -5.41 -3.79 13.93
CA SER A 8 -4.16 -3.25 13.38
C SER A 8 -4.31 -2.94 11.88
N ILE A 9 -3.77 -1.81 11.44
CA ILE A 9 -3.93 -1.29 10.09
C ILE A 9 -2.55 -1.14 9.43
N LEU A 10 -2.36 -1.81 8.29
CA LEU A 10 -1.26 -1.52 7.39
C LEU A 10 -1.73 -0.52 6.33
N LEU A 11 -1.30 0.74 6.43
CA LEU A 11 -1.56 1.78 5.43
C LEU A 11 -0.39 1.83 4.45
N ALA A 12 -0.62 1.45 3.19
CA ALA A 12 0.43 1.34 2.20
C ALA A 12 0.22 2.24 0.97
N TYR A 13 1.32 2.82 0.49
CA TYR A 13 1.40 3.43 -0.83
C TYR A 13 1.98 2.43 -1.85
N PRO A 14 1.21 2.00 -2.86
CA PRO A 14 1.62 0.93 -3.78
C PRO A 14 2.72 1.26 -4.79
N SER A 15 3.08 2.54 -5.01
CA SER A 15 3.90 3.04 -6.13
C SER A 15 3.14 3.38 -7.43
N ALA A 16 3.82 4.08 -8.34
CA ALA A 16 3.41 4.39 -9.70
C ALA A 16 4.20 3.56 -10.73
N PHE A 17 3.50 2.74 -11.53
CA PHE A 17 4.15 1.95 -12.57
C PHE A 17 4.24 2.73 -13.89
N TYR A 18 5.32 2.53 -14.64
CA TYR A 18 5.53 3.10 -15.98
C TYR A 18 5.40 4.63 -16.05
N ALA A 19 5.72 5.32 -14.95
CA ALA A 19 5.62 6.77 -14.87
C ALA A 19 6.71 7.51 -15.70
N ALA A 20 7.71 6.81 -16.26
CA ALA A 20 8.69 7.34 -17.23
C ALA A 20 9.32 8.72 -16.88
N GLY A 21 9.55 9.01 -15.59
CA GLY A 21 10.09 10.30 -15.18
C GLY A 21 9.04 11.32 -14.70
N TRP A 22 7.77 11.16 -15.06
CA TRP A 22 6.68 11.99 -14.54
C TRP A 22 6.51 11.77 -13.04
N GLY A 23 6.61 12.85 -12.27
CA GLY A 23 6.47 12.79 -10.81
C GLY A 23 7.63 12.10 -10.09
N THR A 24 8.81 11.98 -10.69
CA THR A 24 10.01 11.33 -10.10
C THR A 24 10.66 12.07 -8.94
N ARG A 25 10.05 13.14 -8.43
CA ARG A 25 10.44 13.62 -7.10
C ARG A 25 9.94 12.60 -6.09
N LEU A 26 10.88 12.04 -5.32
CA LEU A 26 10.60 11.34 -4.06
C LEU A 26 9.95 12.34 -3.11
N GLU A 27 8.67 12.60 -3.34
CA GLU A 27 7.86 13.46 -2.49
C GLU A 27 7.27 12.60 -1.39
N LEU A 28 7.45 13.08 -0.16
CA LEU A 28 6.74 12.58 1.00
C LEU A 28 5.24 12.68 0.71
N LYS A 29 4.53 11.56 0.87
CA LYS A 29 3.08 11.51 0.68
C LYS A 29 2.38 12.10 1.91
N SER A 30 2.47 13.42 2.08
CA SER A 30 2.04 14.16 3.27
C SER A 30 0.59 13.86 3.67
N SER A 31 -0.33 13.77 2.72
CA SER A 31 -1.74 13.41 2.97
C SER A 31 -1.89 12.02 3.58
N GLN A 32 -1.08 11.05 3.15
CA GLN A 32 -1.10 9.69 3.68
C GLN A 32 -0.43 9.63 5.06
N LEU A 33 0.64 10.39 5.28
CA LEU A 33 1.28 10.51 6.59
C LEU A 33 0.35 11.18 7.61
N LEU A 34 -0.39 12.21 7.21
CA LEU A 34 -1.41 12.85 8.04
C LEU A 34 -2.53 11.86 8.41
N LEU A 35 -3.02 11.07 7.43
CA LEU A 35 -4.00 10.02 7.69
C LEU A 35 -3.45 8.95 8.64
N ALA A 36 -2.22 8.48 8.42
CA ALA A 36 -1.55 7.53 9.30
C ALA A 36 -1.47 8.07 10.73
N SER A 37 -1.02 9.32 10.88
CA SER A 37 -0.86 9.98 12.18
C SER A 37 -2.19 10.19 12.89
N TYR A 38 -3.26 10.49 12.16
CA TYR A 38 -4.60 10.59 12.72
C TYR A 38 -5.13 9.23 13.20
N LEU A 39 -5.05 8.19 12.35
CA LEU A 39 -5.51 6.85 12.69
C LEU A 39 -4.72 6.23 13.85
N ALA A 40 -3.42 6.52 13.94
CA ALA A 40 -2.53 6.04 15.00
C ALA A 40 -2.94 6.50 16.41
N GLN A 41 -3.79 7.53 16.52
CA GLN A 41 -4.36 7.95 17.81
C GLN A 41 -5.40 6.96 18.35
N TYR A 42 -5.94 6.08 17.49
CA TYR A 42 -7.07 5.18 17.81
C TYR A 42 -6.77 3.69 17.54
N TYR A 43 -5.85 3.41 16.61
CA TYR A 43 -5.53 2.06 16.13
C TYR A 43 -4.01 1.86 16.06
N PRO A 44 -3.49 0.62 16.18
CA PRO A 44 -2.13 0.31 15.76
C PRO A 44 -2.01 0.50 14.25
N VAL A 45 -1.15 1.43 13.81
CA VAL A 45 -0.97 1.74 12.39
C VAL A 45 0.49 1.56 12.00
N GLU A 46 0.71 0.78 10.95
CA GLU A 46 1.98 0.72 10.23
C GLU A 46 1.83 1.43 8.89
N PHE A 47 2.80 2.30 8.55
CA PHE A 47 2.83 2.98 7.26
C PHE A 47 3.94 2.41 6.38
N ALA A 48 3.59 1.98 5.17
CA ALA A 48 4.52 1.39 4.21
C ALA A 48 4.48 2.13 2.87
N ASP A 49 5.56 2.83 2.53
CA ASP A 49 5.74 3.40 1.20
C ASP A 49 6.54 2.43 0.32
N PHE A 50 5.85 1.66 -0.54
CA PHE A 50 6.51 0.73 -1.45
C PHE A 50 7.24 1.42 -2.60
N GLU A 51 6.88 2.65 -2.94
CA GLU A 51 7.64 3.42 -3.93
C GLU A 51 9.02 3.77 -3.40
N ILE A 52 9.09 4.26 -2.16
CA ILE A 52 10.36 4.61 -1.51
C ILE A 52 11.17 3.35 -1.20
N SER A 53 10.55 2.32 -0.62
CA SER A 53 11.27 1.13 -0.13
C SER A 53 11.63 0.12 -1.22
N ILE A 54 10.89 0.08 -2.33
CA ILE A 54 11.09 -0.89 -3.41
C ILE A 54 11.48 -0.21 -4.73
N GLY A 55 10.90 0.94 -5.03
CA GLY A 55 11.09 1.71 -6.26
C GLY A 55 9.80 1.84 -7.06
N ALA A 56 9.87 2.61 -8.16
CA ALA A 56 8.80 2.81 -9.14
C ALA A 56 9.08 2.02 -10.44
N PRO A 57 8.50 0.81 -10.61
CA PRO A 57 8.77 -0.04 -11.76
C PRO A 57 8.44 0.59 -13.11
N ASN A 58 9.36 0.52 -14.06
CA ASN A 58 9.20 1.00 -15.43
C ASN A 58 9.36 -0.11 -16.49
N SER A 59 9.48 -1.38 -16.08
CA SER A 59 9.57 -2.52 -16.99
C SER A 59 8.92 -3.79 -16.39
N PRO A 60 8.53 -4.78 -17.23
CA PRO A 60 7.92 -6.01 -16.74
C PRO A 60 8.80 -6.79 -15.74
N SER A 61 10.12 -6.78 -15.91
CA SER A 61 11.05 -7.44 -14.98
C SER A 61 11.09 -6.75 -13.62
N GLN A 62 11.04 -5.41 -13.60
CA GLN A 62 10.94 -4.63 -12.37
C GLN A 62 9.60 -4.84 -11.67
N VAL A 63 8.49 -4.92 -12.42
CA VAL A 63 7.16 -5.23 -11.83
C VAL A 63 7.19 -6.59 -11.13
N ARG A 64 7.77 -7.63 -11.76
CA ARG A 64 7.91 -8.95 -11.11
C ARG A 64 8.77 -8.90 -9.85
N ARG A 65 9.86 -8.11 -9.86
CA ARG A 65 10.70 -7.91 -8.67
C ARG A 65 9.92 -7.19 -7.56
N PHE A 66 9.16 -6.16 -7.91
CA PHE A 66 8.30 -5.42 -7.01
C PHE A 66 7.28 -6.34 -6.32
N GLN A 67 6.54 -7.13 -7.10
CA GLN A 67 5.55 -8.07 -6.56
C GLN A 67 6.17 -9.09 -5.59
N ARG A 68 7.36 -9.63 -5.88
CA ARG A 68 8.06 -10.54 -4.96
C ARG A 68 8.41 -9.87 -3.64
N LYS A 69 8.90 -8.62 -3.69
CA LYS A 69 9.25 -7.84 -2.50
C LYS A 69 8.00 -7.49 -1.67
N VAL A 70 6.92 -7.04 -2.31
CA VAL A 70 5.64 -6.81 -1.63
C VAL A 70 5.10 -8.07 -1.00
N LYS A 71 5.12 -9.21 -1.72
CA LYS A 71 4.65 -10.50 -1.18
C LYS A 71 5.44 -10.88 0.08
N LYS A 72 6.76 -10.71 0.05
CA LYS A 72 7.61 -10.94 1.22
C LYS A 72 7.23 -10.02 2.39
N TYR A 73 7.14 -8.71 2.13
CA TYR A 73 6.76 -7.71 3.14
C TYR A 73 5.42 -8.04 3.80
N LEU A 74 4.38 -8.27 2.99
CA LEU A 74 3.04 -8.60 3.50
C LEU A 74 3.01 -9.90 4.30
N ALA A 75 3.82 -10.90 3.94
CA ALA A 75 3.90 -12.17 4.67
C ALA A 75 4.62 -12.02 6.02
N GLU A 76 5.51 -11.04 6.15
CA GLU A 76 6.26 -10.72 7.38
C GLU A 76 5.54 -9.69 8.26
N SER A 77 4.51 -9.02 7.73
CA SER A 77 3.73 -7.99 8.44
C SER A 77 2.54 -8.59 9.18
N ASP A 78 2.32 -8.15 10.42
CA ASP A 78 1.10 -8.49 11.18
C ASP A 78 0.10 -7.33 11.10
N PHE A 79 -1.03 -7.56 10.46
CA PHE A 79 -2.09 -6.56 10.27
C PHE A 79 -3.45 -7.22 10.13
N ASP A 80 -4.51 -6.55 10.60
CA ASP A 80 -5.90 -6.99 10.42
C ASP A 80 -6.51 -6.40 9.15
N ILE A 81 -6.14 -5.16 8.80
CA ILE A 81 -6.68 -4.41 7.66
C ILE A 81 -5.55 -3.91 6.78
N LEU A 82 -5.65 -4.14 5.47
CA LEU A 82 -4.77 -3.49 4.48
C LEU A 82 -5.50 -2.28 3.88
N ALA A 83 -4.97 -1.09 4.08
CA ALA A 83 -5.44 0.14 3.44
C ALA A 83 -4.46 0.59 2.37
N LEU A 84 -4.92 0.76 1.12
CA LEU A 84 -4.11 1.15 -0.03
C LEU A 84 -4.47 2.55 -0.51
N SER A 85 -3.47 3.39 -0.74
CA SER A 85 -3.67 4.69 -1.36
C SER A 85 -3.43 4.66 -2.87
N CYS A 86 -4.51 4.74 -3.65
CA CYS A 86 -4.50 4.92 -5.10
C CYS A 86 -4.61 6.41 -5.44
N TRP A 87 -3.49 7.11 -5.39
CA TRP A 87 -3.44 8.57 -5.57
C TRP A 87 -3.68 9.01 -7.02
N ALA A 88 -2.96 8.43 -7.99
CA ALA A 88 -3.04 8.80 -9.41
C ALA A 88 -3.40 7.59 -10.27
N SER A 89 -3.79 7.83 -11.54
CA SER A 89 -4.04 6.75 -12.51
C SER A 89 -2.84 5.80 -12.65
N LEU A 90 -1.62 6.35 -12.52
CA LEU A 90 -0.37 5.57 -12.57
C LEU A 90 -0.21 4.62 -11.36
N SER A 91 -0.91 4.88 -10.26
CA SER A 91 -0.93 4.02 -9.07
C SER A 91 -1.96 2.90 -9.17
N TYR A 92 -2.88 2.92 -10.15
CA TYR A 92 -3.96 1.95 -10.27
C TYR A 92 -3.43 0.52 -10.44
N THR A 93 -2.52 0.32 -11.41
CA THR A 93 -1.98 -1.02 -11.68
C THR A 93 -1.19 -1.55 -10.49
N ALA A 94 -0.39 -0.70 -9.83
CA ALA A 94 0.35 -1.09 -8.64
C ALA A 94 -0.59 -1.47 -7.50
N THR A 95 -1.65 -0.67 -7.27
CA THR A 95 -2.69 -0.94 -6.28
C THR A 95 -3.34 -2.30 -6.49
N LEU A 96 -3.76 -2.61 -7.73
CA LEU A 96 -4.33 -3.91 -8.06
C LEU A 96 -3.35 -5.06 -7.81
N ARG A 97 -2.05 -4.88 -8.13
CA ARG A 97 -1.05 -5.91 -7.87
C ARG A 97 -0.88 -6.16 -6.38
N VAL A 98 -0.77 -5.11 -5.57
CA VAL A 98 -0.65 -5.23 -4.10
C VAL A 98 -1.90 -5.88 -3.51
N ALA A 99 -3.11 -5.43 -3.90
CA ALA A 99 -4.36 -5.99 -3.42
C ALA A 99 -4.51 -7.48 -3.77
N ARG A 100 -4.18 -7.88 -5.00
CA ARG A 100 -4.20 -9.30 -5.42
C ARG A 100 -3.19 -10.13 -4.65
N THR A 101 -1.97 -9.64 -4.46
CA THR A 101 -0.96 -10.32 -3.65
C THR A 101 -1.41 -10.47 -2.20
N CYS A 102 -2.07 -9.46 -1.62
CA CYS A 102 -2.67 -9.60 -0.29
C CYS A 102 -3.77 -10.66 -0.27
N ARG A 103 -4.66 -10.70 -1.28
CA ARG A 103 -5.75 -11.69 -1.35
C ARG A 103 -5.23 -13.11 -1.53
N GLU A 104 -4.14 -13.31 -2.27
CA GLU A 104 -3.46 -14.60 -2.41
C GLU A 104 -2.89 -15.11 -1.07
N LEU A 105 -2.35 -14.21 -0.23
CA LEU A 105 -1.80 -14.56 1.08
C LEU A 105 -2.89 -14.70 2.15
N TYR A 106 -3.90 -13.83 2.08
CA TYR A 106 -4.93 -13.66 3.09
C TYR A 106 -6.31 -13.56 2.42
N PRO A 107 -6.96 -14.70 2.17
CA PRO A 107 -8.23 -14.78 1.45
C PRO A 107 -9.38 -13.99 2.06
N ASP A 108 -9.32 -13.65 3.36
CA ASP A 108 -10.44 -13.04 4.09
C ASP A 108 -10.14 -11.66 4.68
N LYS A 109 -8.86 -11.22 4.68
CA LYS A 109 -8.50 -9.91 5.28
C LYS A 109 -9.18 -8.76 4.52
N PRO A 110 -9.78 -7.78 5.22
CA PRO A 110 -10.29 -6.57 4.60
C PRO A 110 -9.21 -5.81 3.84
N ILE A 111 -9.54 -5.39 2.61
CA ILE A 111 -8.70 -4.52 1.78
C ILE A 111 -9.53 -3.27 1.50
N ILE A 112 -9.03 -2.11 1.93
CA ILE A 112 -9.65 -0.81 1.70
C ILE A 112 -8.79 -0.07 0.70
N VAL A 113 -9.41 0.57 -0.30
CA VAL A 113 -8.71 1.40 -1.28
C VAL A 113 -9.31 2.80 -1.22
N GLY A 114 -8.46 3.81 -1.11
CA GLY A 114 -8.85 5.22 -1.14
C GLY A 114 -7.85 6.06 -1.92
N GLY A 115 -8.13 7.35 -2.07
CA GLY A 115 -7.32 8.28 -2.86
C GLY A 115 -8.07 8.80 -4.09
N TYR A 116 -7.54 9.85 -4.70
CA TYR A 116 -8.22 10.62 -5.75
C TYR A 116 -8.70 9.76 -6.93
N HIS A 117 -7.92 8.75 -7.33
CA HIS A 117 -8.30 7.87 -8.44
C HIS A 117 -9.14 6.65 -8.03
N ALA A 118 -9.20 6.30 -6.73
CA ALA A 118 -10.15 5.27 -6.29
C ALA A 118 -11.61 5.75 -6.37
N THR A 119 -11.80 7.08 -6.42
CA THR A 119 -13.09 7.78 -6.41
C THR A 119 -13.44 8.48 -7.73
N ALA A 120 -12.60 8.32 -8.76
CA ALA A 120 -12.78 8.91 -10.09
C ALA A 120 -13.37 7.91 -11.09
#